data_AF-A0A0B1TPN0-F1
#
_entry.id   AF-A0A0B1TPN0-F1
#
_cell.length_a   1.000
_cell.length_b   1.000
_cell.length_c   1.000
_cell.angle_alpha   90.00
_cell.angle_beta   90.00
_cell.angle_gamma   90.00
#
_symmetry.space_group_name_H-M   'P 1'
#
loop_
_entity.id
_entity.type
_entity.pdbx_description
1 polymer ?
#
loop_
_entity_poly.entity_id
_entity_poly.type
_entity_poly.pdbx_seq_one_letter_code
_entity_poly.pdbx_strand_id
1 'polypeptide(L)'
;VAREIDVEANVVSEELAFIEESYPRILATLQGFKRDLLLMREEVCLLRSRYESYVKKFMELIEKSCPELIPQLQALSRKQIQLKRLKWMSRGRDLLQSCRTIMKDSHCDWVKLEQQFNDAYCHLQENEQLTDNSRVTFLDGLSTLTAELDDFTKMKAKEVLDGIKYPFEDSIDIRAYGDAVSTVAGILNLIYSISEHLEQGTGYLSQVLNWIQVNLPFFETVLEPVVKNHSLSQSPSSVFLKYLSDLPVTKTSHLLKQEKTLTDTLLFSHLVDECISYEIQLRDMDPDGYTFNILSLFCEQSVLSRNITDLQIENECCLDRMDEILSAPDRWKNRFRSMEDADEFLVCNCADSFVSMLQSQQNRAKMLPNDLAQKRFLDLQLLLTDDFRSRLAQIARQSESPWSEPFPNVMNAVWYFAHVVEEWSDSCLLSGVTTSEGRAVFDESSTMFK
;
A
#
# COMPACT_ATOMS: atom_id res chain seq x y z
N VAL A 1 11.02 38.14 -15.68
CA VAL A 1 10.24 38.18 -14.43
C VAL A 1 8.85 38.78 -14.62
N ALA A 2 8.61 40.10 -14.55
CA ALA A 2 7.23 40.64 -14.64
C ALA A 2 6.49 40.27 -15.94
N ARG A 3 7.16 40.28 -17.09
CA ARG A 3 6.58 39.83 -18.37
C ARG A 3 6.37 38.31 -18.47
N GLU A 4 7.17 37.52 -17.76
CA GLU A 4 7.00 36.06 -17.75
C GLU A 4 5.82 35.68 -16.85
N ILE A 5 5.67 36.37 -15.71
CA ILE A 5 4.52 36.25 -14.81
C ILE A 5 3.22 36.64 -15.53
N ASP A 6 3.22 37.72 -16.32
CA ASP A 6 2.04 38.09 -17.12
C ASP A 6 1.69 37.06 -18.19
N VAL A 7 2.69 36.40 -18.81
CA VAL A 7 2.45 35.35 -19.81
C VAL A 7 1.87 34.11 -19.15
N GLU A 8 2.44 33.69 -18.01
CA GLU A 8 2.00 32.51 -17.28
C GLU A 8 0.61 32.71 -16.65
N ALA A 9 0.32 33.90 -16.12
CA ALA A 9 -1.01 34.26 -15.64
C ALA A 9 -2.07 34.23 -16.76
N ASN A 10 -1.72 34.65 -17.98
CA ASN A 10 -2.63 34.57 -19.12
C ASN A 10 -2.88 33.12 -19.56
N VAL A 11 -1.86 32.25 -19.55
CA VAL A 11 -2.02 30.82 -19.86
C VAL A 11 -2.93 30.14 -18.84
N VAL A 12 -2.71 30.39 -17.54
CA VAL A 12 -3.57 29.84 -16.48
C VAL A 12 -5.00 30.38 -16.57
N SER A 13 -5.19 31.65 -16.94
CA SER A 13 -6.53 32.21 -17.20
C SER A 13 -7.22 31.57 -18.40
N GLU A 14 -6.50 31.29 -19.48
CA GLU A 14 -7.04 30.59 -20.65
C GLU A 14 -7.41 29.14 -20.33
N GLU A 15 -6.58 28.43 -19.57
CA GLU A 15 -6.87 27.07 -19.09
C GLU A 15 -8.06 27.04 -18.13
N LEU A 16 -8.16 27.99 -17.20
CA LEU A 16 -9.30 28.15 -16.32
C LEU A 16 -10.59 28.43 -17.11
N ALA A 17 -10.52 29.32 -18.11
CA ALA A 17 -11.67 29.61 -18.98
C ALA A 17 -12.10 28.36 -19.78
N PHE A 18 -11.15 27.56 -20.26
CA PHE A 18 -11.44 26.30 -20.94
C PHE A 18 -12.07 25.26 -20.01
N ILE A 19 -11.59 25.15 -18.77
CA ILE A 19 -12.17 24.28 -17.74
C ILE A 19 -13.58 24.75 -17.36
N GLU A 20 -13.79 26.05 -17.18
CA GLU A 20 -15.10 26.64 -16.90
C GLU A 20 -16.11 26.41 -18.05
N GLU A 21 -15.66 26.41 -19.31
CA GLU A 21 -16.54 26.13 -20.45
C GLU A 21 -16.80 24.63 -20.67
N SER A 22 -15.80 23.77 -20.41
CA SER A 22 -15.89 22.33 -20.68
C SER A 22 -16.52 21.54 -19.52
N TYR A 23 -16.31 21.96 -18.27
CA TYR A 23 -16.82 21.28 -17.08
C TYR A 23 -18.36 21.13 -17.07
N PRO A 24 -19.16 22.16 -17.41
CA PRO A 24 -20.61 22.01 -17.51
C PRO A 24 -21.04 20.99 -18.58
N ARG A 25 -20.29 20.87 -19.68
CA ARG A 25 -20.58 19.89 -20.74
C ARG A 25 -20.29 18.46 -20.25
N ILE A 26 -19.13 18.24 -19.62
CA ILE A 26 -18.77 16.94 -19.04
C ILE A 26 -19.77 16.54 -17.94
N LEU A 27 -20.14 17.48 -17.07
CA LEU A 27 -21.14 17.27 -16.03
C LEU A 27 -22.50 16.90 -16.63
N ALA A 28 -22.94 17.59 -17.70
CA ALA A 28 -24.18 17.27 -18.41
C ALA A 28 -24.14 15.87 -19.05
N THR A 29 -23.00 15.47 -19.63
CA THR A 29 -22.81 14.12 -20.19
C THR A 29 -22.85 13.04 -19.11
N LEU A 30 -22.15 13.24 -17.98
CA LEU A 30 -22.17 12.30 -16.85
C LEU A 30 -23.56 12.20 -16.22
N GLN A 31 -24.29 13.31 -16.12
CA GLN A 31 -25.70 13.31 -15.69
C GLN A 31 -26.61 12.58 -16.69
N GLY A 32 -26.29 12.63 -17.99
CA GLY A 32 -26.93 11.82 -19.03
C GLY A 32 -26.70 10.33 -18.80
N PHE A 33 -25.44 9.90 -18.68
CA PHE A 33 -25.10 8.49 -18.40
C PHE A 33 -25.73 7.98 -17.09
N LYS A 34 -25.78 8.81 -16.04
CA LYS A 34 -26.47 8.46 -14.80
C LYS A 34 -27.96 8.18 -15.03
N ARG A 35 -28.63 8.98 -15.86
CA ARG A 35 -30.05 8.76 -16.20
C ARG A 35 -30.23 7.46 -17.00
N ASP A 36 -29.39 7.21 -17.99
CA ASP A 36 -29.46 6.00 -18.82
C ASP A 36 -29.21 4.73 -17.99
N LEU A 37 -28.24 4.76 -17.08
CA LEU A 37 -27.99 3.66 -16.14
C LEU A 37 -29.16 3.41 -15.19
N LEU A 38 -29.85 4.46 -14.74
CA LEU A 38 -31.05 4.31 -13.92
C LEU A 38 -32.20 3.68 -14.71
N LEU A 39 -32.40 4.09 -15.97
CA LEU A 39 -33.40 3.48 -16.85
C LEU A 39 -33.10 2.00 -17.11
N MET A 40 -31.84 1.66 -17.45
CA MET A 40 -31.44 0.26 -17.62
C MET A 40 -31.65 -0.56 -16.35
N ARG A 41 -31.35 0.00 -15.18
CA ARG A 41 -31.61 -0.67 -13.90
C ARG A 41 -33.10 -0.94 -13.70
N GLU A 42 -33.96 0.02 -14.01
CA GLU A 42 -35.42 -0.15 -13.93
C GLU A 42 -35.92 -1.22 -14.90
N GLU A 43 -35.43 -1.24 -16.14
CA GLU A 43 -35.75 -2.27 -17.13
C GLU A 43 -35.34 -3.67 -16.66
N VAL A 44 -34.12 -3.82 -16.13
CA VAL A 44 -33.62 -5.09 -15.58
C VAL A 44 -34.48 -5.53 -14.39
N CYS A 45 -34.86 -4.63 -13.50
CA CYS A 45 -35.77 -4.93 -12.39
C CYS A 45 -37.13 -5.41 -12.88
N LEU A 46 -37.73 -4.73 -13.88
CA LEU A 46 -39.01 -5.13 -14.47
C LEU A 46 -38.93 -6.49 -15.16
N LEU A 47 -37.85 -6.74 -15.93
CA LEU A 47 -37.61 -8.02 -16.59
C LEU A 47 -37.44 -9.15 -15.58
N ARG A 48 -36.69 -8.91 -14.50
CA ARG A 48 -36.54 -9.86 -13.40
C ARG A 48 -37.87 -10.19 -12.74
N SER A 49 -38.69 -9.19 -12.40
CA SER A 49 -40.01 -9.42 -11.80
C SER A 49 -40.95 -10.18 -12.74
N ARG A 50 -40.90 -9.90 -14.06
CA ARG A 50 -41.64 -10.68 -15.07
C ARG A 50 -41.16 -12.13 -15.10
N TYR A 51 -39.86 -12.36 -15.14
CA TYR A 51 -39.28 -13.71 -15.13
C TYR A 51 -39.70 -14.48 -13.87
N GLU A 52 -39.58 -13.88 -12.70
CA GLU A 52 -40.01 -14.49 -11.42
C GLU A 52 -41.51 -14.84 -11.45
N SER A 53 -42.36 -13.97 -12.01
CA SER A 53 -43.79 -14.26 -12.19
C SER A 53 -44.04 -15.42 -13.16
N TYR A 54 -43.32 -15.49 -14.28
CA TYR A 54 -43.41 -16.60 -15.24
C TYR A 54 -42.95 -17.91 -14.61
N VAL A 55 -41.81 -17.92 -13.91
CA VAL A 55 -41.31 -19.10 -13.20
C VAL A 55 -42.33 -19.56 -12.17
N LYS A 56 -42.90 -18.65 -11.38
CA LYS A 56 -43.93 -19.00 -10.39
C LYS A 56 -45.16 -19.65 -11.04
N LYS A 57 -45.70 -19.04 -12.10
CA LYS A 57 -46.83 -19.60 -12.86
C LYS A 57 -46.51 -20.96 -13.47
N PHE A 58 -45.30 -21.12 -13.98
CA PHE A 58 -44.82 -22.38 -14.55
C PHE A 58 -44.70 -23.47 -13.48
N MET A 59 -44.14 -23.14 -12.31
CA MET A 59 -44.06 -24.06 -11.17
C MET A 59 -45.45 -24.44 -10.65
N GLU A 60 -46.38 -23.49 -10.52
CA GLU A 60 -47.79 -23.77 -10.17
C GLU A 60 -48.48 -24.70 -11.18
N LEU A 61 -48.13 -24.60 -12.47
CA LEU A 61 -48.65 -25.44 -13.53
C LEU A 61 -48.05 -26.86 -13.47
N ILE A 62 -46.75 -26.98 -13.19
CA ILE A 62 -46.10 -28.27 -12.94
C ILE A 62 -46.70 -28.95 -11.70
N GLU A 63 -46.90 -28.22 -10.60
CA GLU A 63 -47.50 -28.75 -9.37
C GLU A 63 -48.90 -29.34 -9.61
N LYS A 64 -49.71 -28.69 -10.46
CA LYS A 64 -51.07 -29.14 -10.79
C LYS A 64 -51.10 -30.28 -11.81
N SER A 65 -50.25 -30.24 -12.82
CA SER A 65 -50.32 -31.15 -13.97
C SER A 65 -49.44 -32.38 -13.82
N CYS A 66 -48.27 -32.26 -13.17
CA CYS A 66 -47.27 -33.32 -13.06
C CYS A 66 -46.47 -33.21 -11.73
N PRO A 67 -47.09 -33.46 -10.57
CA PRO A 67 -46.44 -33.32 -9.26
C PRO A 67 -45.23 -34.27 -9.08
N GLU A 68 -45.21 -35.41 -9.77
CA GLU A 68 -44.11 -36.38 -9.75
C GLU A 68 -42.83 -35.87 -10.42
N LEU A 69 -42.92 -34.84 -11.27
CA LEU A 69 -41.78 -34.29 -12.00
C LEU A 69 -40.91 -33.39 -11.10
N ILE A 70 -41.50 -32.76 -10.08
CA ILE A 70 -40.78 -31.84 -9.18
C ILE A 70 -39.70 -32.57 -8.37
N PRO A 71 -39.98 -33.70 -7.70
CA PRO A 71 -38.95 -34.50 -7.04
C PRO A 71 -37.85 -34.97 -8.00
N GLN A 72 -38.20 -35.32 -9.25
CA GLN A 72 -37.24 -35.77 -10.25
C GLN A 72 -36.31 -34.64 -10.72
N LEU A 73 -36.86 -33.45 -10.97
CA LEU A 73 -36.08 -32.24 -11.30
C LEU A 73 -35.20 -31.81 -10.14
N GLN A 74 -35.70 -31.87 -8.90
CA GLN A 74 -34.89 -31.61 -7.71
C GLN A 74 -33.78 -32.65 -7.55
N ALA A 75 -34.04 -33.93 -7.81
CA ALA A 75 -33.02 -34.98 -7.80
C ALA A 75 -31.96 -34.78 -8.90
N LEU A 76 -32.36 -34.38 -10.11
CA LEU A 76 -31.45 -34.03 -11.20
C LEU A 76 -30.60 -32.80 -10.86
N SER A 77 -31.20 -31.76 -10.31
CA SER A 77 -30.49 -30.56 -9.86
C SER A 77 -29.44 -30.89 -8.79
N ARG A 78 -29.78 -31.71 -7.79
CA ARG A 78 -28.83 -32.21 -6.78
C ARG A 78 -27.68 -32.99 -7.42
N LYS A 79 -27.97 -33.90 -8.35
CA LYS A 79 -26.94 -34.65 -9.09
C LYS A 79 -26.05 -33.74 -9.94
N GLN A 80 -26.60 -32.71 -10.56
CA GLN A 80 -25.84 -31.74 -11.35
C GLN A 80 -24.89 -30.93 -10.48
N ILE A 81 -25.34 -30.47 -9.31
CA ILE A 81 -24.50 -29.78 -8.31
C ILE A 81 -23.38 -30.71 -7.84
N GLN A 82 -23.70 -31.97 -7.51
CA GLN A 82 -22.72 -32.96 -7.10
C GLN A 82 -21.68 -33.24 -8.19
N LEU A 83 -22.11 -33.35 -9.45
CA LEU A 83 -21.20 -33.53 -10.59
C LEU A 83 -20.26 -32.34 -10.77
N LYS A 84 -20.78 -31.10 -10.66
CA LYS A 84 -19.96 -29.88 -10.72
C LYS A 84 -18.90 -29.89 -9.62
N ARG A 85 -19.29 -30.22 -8.38
CA ARG A 85 -18.37 -30.34 -7.24
C ARG A 85 -17.29 -31.40 -7.47
N LEU A 86 -17.65 -32.59 -7.97
CA LEU A 86 -16.70 -33.66 -8.24
C LEU A 86 -15.72 -33.30 -9.35
N LYS A 87 -16.19 -32.65 -10.43
CA LYS A 87 -15.33 -32.16 -11.51
C LYS A 87 -14.34 -31.11 -11.01
N TRP A 88 -14.81 -30.16 -10.20
CA TRP A 88 -13.95 -29.14 -9.59
C TRP A 88 -12.87 -29.78 -8.70
N MET A 89 -13.25 -30.73 -7.85
CA MET A 89 -12.30 -31.47 -7.00
C MET A 89 -11.31 -32.32 -7.80
N SER A 90 -11.74 -32.93 -8.90
CA SER A 90 -10.84 -33.70 -9.77
C SER A 90 -9.78 -32.79 -10.37
N ARG A 91 -10.20 -31.69 -11.00
CA ARG A 91 -9.28 -30.71 -11.60
C ARG A 91 -8.29 -30.15 -10.58
N GLY A 92 -8.76 -29.79 -9.38
CA GLY A 92 -7.88 -29.32 -8.31
C GLY A 92 -6.83 -30.36 -7.91
N ARG A 93 -7.22 -31.62 -7.73
CA ARG A 93 -6.26 -32.70 -7.44
C ARG A 93 -5.26 -32.91 -8.58
N ASP A 94 -5.71 -32.85 -9.83
CA ASP A 94 -4.86 -33.02 -11.00
C ASP A 94 -3.80 -31.91 -11.08
N LEU A 95 -4.17 -30.65 -10.79
CA LEU A 95 -3.24 -29.51 -10.72
C LEU A 95 -2.18 -29.67 -9.61
N LEU A 96 -2.61 -30.02 -8.39
CA LEU A 96 -1.68 -30.25 -7.27
C LEU A 96 -0.74 -31.42 -7.56
N GLN A 97 -1.25 -32.50 -8.15
CA GLN A 97 -0.45 -33.67 -8.50
C GLN A 97 0.53 -33.36 -9.63
N SER A 98 0.12 -32.56 -10.62
CA SER A 98 0.96 -32.08 -11.72
C SER A 98 2.20 -31.35 -11.19
N CYS A 99 2.00 -30.41 -10.25
CA CYS A 99 3.12 -29.70 -9.60
C CYS A 99 4.09 -30.67 -8.93
N ARG A 100 3.57 -31.62 -8.13
CA ARG A 100 4.39 -32.64 -7.46
C ARG A 100 5.13 -33.57 -8.41
N THR A 101 4.59 -33.82 -9.60
CA THR A 101 5.29 -34.62 -10.61
C THR A 101 6.44 -33.86 -11.25
N ILE A 102 6.27 -32.57 -11.52
CA ILE A 102 7.33 -31.71 -12.08
C ILE A 102 8.48 -31.53 -11.06
N MET A 103 8.17 -31.40 -9.77
CA MET A 103 9.18 -31.32 -8.70
C MET A 103 10.05 -32.59 -8.57
N LYS A 104 9.53 -33.75 -9.00
CA LYS A 104 10.27 -35.03 -8.95
C LYS A 104 11.18 -35.24 -10.16
N ASP A 105 11.07 -34.40 -11.19
CA ASP A 105 11.94 -34.51 -12.36
C ASP A 105 13.35 -34.00 -12.02
N SER A 106 14.35 -34.70 -12.55
CA SER A 106 15.76 -34.36 -12.46
C SER A 106 16.11 -33.06 -13.18
N HIS A 107 15.40 -32.73 -14.26
CA HIS A 107 15.45 -31.42 -14.94
C HIS A 107 14.12 -30.71 -14.74
N CYS A 108 14.03 -29.94 -13.66
CA CYS A 108 12.81 -29.22 -13.33
C CYS A 108 12.55 -28.11 -14.35
N ASP A 109 11.41 -28.19 -15.05
CA ASP A 109 10.92 -27.11 -15.90
C ASP A 109 10.23 -26.06 -15.01
N TRP A 110 11.01 -25.06 -14.58
CA TRP A 110 10.56 -24.01 -13.66
C TRP A 110 9.39 -23.20 -14.20
N VAL A 111 9.37 -22.92 -15.51
CA VAL A 111 8.30 -22.15 -16.17
C VAL A 111 6.98 -22.92 -16.11
N LYS A 112 7.04 -24.22 -16.41
CA LYS A 112 5.86 -25.09 -16.34
C LYS A 112 5.38 -25.28 -14.90
N LEU A 113 6.30 -25.38 -13.94
CA LEU A 113 5.96 -25.50 -12.51
C LEU A 113 5.24 -24.24 -12.01
N GLU A 114 5.76 -23.06 -12.35
CA GLU A 114 5.16 -21.77 -12.05
C GLU A 114 3.75 -21.66 -12.63
N GLN A 115 3.58 -22.00 -13.92
CA GLN A 115 2.28 -21.97 -14.58
C GLN A 115 1.26 -22.89 -13.90
N GLN A 116 1.64 -24.12 -13.55
CA GLN A 116 0.74 -25.06 -12.87
C GLN A 116 0.37 -24.61 -11.46
N PHE A 117 1.30 -23.97 -10.75
CA PHE A 117 1.05 -23.39 -9.44
C PHE A 117 0.07 -22.22 -9.51
N ASN A 118 0.27 -21.30 -10.46
CA ASN A 118 -0.66 -20.19 -10.71
C ASN A 118 -2.05 -20.69 -11.14
N ASP A 119 -2.12 -21.71 -12.00
CA ASP A 119 -3.39 -22.36 -12.40
C ASP A 119 -4.12 -22.96 -11.18
N ALA A 120 -3.39 -23.54 -10.22
CA ALA A 120 -3.96 -24.07 -8.97
C ALA A 120 -4.56 -22.96 -8.09
N TYR A 121 -3.90 -21.80 -8.03
CA TYR A 121 -4.41 -20.63 -7.32
C TYR A 121 -5.61 -19.97 -8.03
N CYS A 122 -5.58 -19.83 -9.35
CA CYS A 122 -6.74 -19.34 -10.11
C CYS A 122 -7.95 -20.27 -9.93
N HIS A 123 -7.74 -21.60 -9.91
CA HIS A 123 -8.81 -22.59 -9.67
C HIS A 123 -9.48 -22.44 -8.30
N LEU A 124 -8.77 -21.92 -7.29
CA LEU A 124 -9.35 -21.56 -5.99
C LEU A 124 -10.32 -20.37 -6.10
N GLN A 125 -10.00 -19.38 -6.94
CA GLN A 125 -10.80 -18.16 -7.12
C GLN A 125 -12.04 -18.38 -8.01
N GLU A 126 -11.99 -19.29 -8.97
CA GLU A 126 -13.06 -19.53 -9.96
C GLU A 126 -14.42 -19.96 -9.36
N ASN A 127 -14.51 -20.42 -8.10
CA ASN A 127 -15.78 -20.89 -7.52
C ASN A 127 -15.97 -20.51 -6.04
N GLU A 128 -16.22 -19.24 -5.76
CA GLU A 128 -16.58 -18.77 -4.40
C GLU A 128 -17.86 -19.40 -3.82
N GLN A 129 -18.75 -19.92 -4.68
CA GLN A 129 -20.04 -20.49 -4.27
C GLN A 129 -19.94 -21.88 -3.64
N LEU A 130 -18.79 -22.55 -3.70
CA LEU A 130 -18.55 -23.83 -3.04
C LEU A 130 -18.03 -23.59 -1.60
N THR A 131 -18.94 -23.27 -0.68
CA THR A 131 -18.66 -23.13 0.76
C THR A 131 -18.55 -24.47 1.50
N ASP A 132 -18.28 -25.56 0.77
CA ASP A 132 -18.26 -26.94 1.30
C ASP A 132 -16.86 -27.35 1.78
N ASN A 133 -16.79 -28.41 2.61
CA ASN A 133 -15.54 -29.08 3.06
C ASN A 133 -14.54 -29.37 1.93
N SER A 134 -14.98 -29.51 0.67
CA SER A 134 -14.10 -29.68 -0.49
C SER A 134 -13.13 -28.51 -0.71
N ARG A 135 -13.57 -27.27 -0.49
CA ARG A 135 -12.70 -26.10 -0.63
C ARG A 135 -11.65 -26.08 0.47
N VAL A 136 -12.03 -26.43 1.70
CA VAL A 136 -11.11 -26.56 2.84
C VAL A 136 -10.05 -27.64 2.57
N THR A 137 -10.45 -28.81 2.07
CA THR A 137 -9.49 -29.87 1.71
C THR A 137 -8.55 -29.46 0.57
N PHE A 138 -9.03 -28.69 -0.41
CA PHE A 138 -8.16 -28.17 -1.46
C PHE A 138 -7.19 -27.11 -0.94
N LEU A 139 -7.65 -26.19 -0.09
CA LEU A 139 -6.80 -25.20 0.59
C LEU A 139 -5.70 -25.85 1.42
N ASP A 140 -6.04 -26.89 2.19
CA ASP A 140 -5.06 -27.67 2.97
C ASP A 140 -4.05 -28.39 2.06
N GLY A 141 -4.52 -28.91 0.92
CA GLY A 141 -3.64 -29.48 -0.11
C GLY A 141 -2.72 -28.45 -0.76
N LEU A 142 -3.21 -27.23 -0.98
CA LEU A 142 -2.45 -26.13 -1.56
C LEU A 142 -1.42 -25.59 -0.57
N SER A 143 -1.77 -25.40 0.71
CA SER A 143 -0.83 -24.98 1.74
C SER A 143 0.31 -26.00 1.94
N THR A 144 -0.03 -27.29 1.92
CA THR A 144 0.97 -28.38 1.96
C THR A 144 1.90 -28.29 0.74
N LEU A 145 1.35 -28.11 -0.47
CA LEU A 145 2.14 -27.96 -1.69
C LEU A 145 3.05 -26.73 -1.62
N THR A 146 2.57 -25.61 -1.10
CA THR A 146 3.35 -24.39 -0.96
C THR A 146 4.54 -24.59 -0.02
N ALA A 147 4.35 -25.30 1.10
CA ALA A 147 5.46 -25.66 2.00
C ALA A 147 6.45 -26.63 1.32
N GLU A 148 5.95 -27.65 0.60
CA GLU A 148 6.80 -28.58 -0.17
C GLU A 148 7.63 -27.83 -1.23
N LEU A 149 7.06 -26.83 -1.91
CA LEU A 149 7.73 -26.01 -2.93
C LEU A 149 8.78 -25.08 -2.33
N ASP A 150 8.51 -24.48 -1.17
CA ASP A 150 9.47 -23.63 -0.45
C ASP A 150 10.71 -24.44 -0.02
N ASP A 151 10.51 -25.64 0.53
CA ASP A 151 11.62 -26.54 0.88
C ASP A 151 12.41 -27.00 -0.37
N PHE A 152 11.70 -27.33 -1.45
CA PHE A 152 12.32 -27.76 -2.70
C PHE A 152 13.14 -26.66 -3.36
N THR A 153 12.61 -25.44 -3.44
CA THR A 153 13.31 -24.28 -4.02
C THR A 153 14.56 -23.93 -3.21
N LYS A 154 14.50 -23.96 -1.88
CA LYS A 154 15.67 -23.77 -1.00
C LYS A 154 16.74 -24.83 -1.22
N MET A 155 16.35 -26.11 -1.29
CA MET A 155 17.28 -27.21 -1.54
C MET A 155 17.95 -27.06 -2.91
N LYS A 156 17.18 -26.79 -3.97
CA LYS A 156 17.72 -26.61 -5.33
C LYS A 156 18.59 -25.37 -5.46
N ALA A 157 18.21 -24.26 -4.83
CA ALA A 157 19.04 -23.05 -4.78
C ALA A 157 20.40 -23.38 -4.14
N LYS A 158 20.41 -24.10 -3.02
CA LYS A 158 21.65 -24.51 -2.36
C LYS A 158 22.50 -25.42 -3.24
N GLU A 159 21.92 -26.42 -3.90
CA GLU A 159 22.64 -27.30 -4.83
C GLU A 159 23.33 -26.52 -5.96
N VAL A 160 22.62 -25.56 -6.54
CA VAL A 160 23.16 -24.73 -7.64
C VAL A 160 24.24 -23.78 -7.11
N LEU A 161 24.03 -23.15 -5.95
CA LEU A 161 24.98 -22.24 -5.32
C LEU A 161 26.27 -22.96 -4.86
N ASP A 162 26.15 -24.16 -4.29
CA ASP A 162 27.30 -25.01 -3.94
C ASP A 162 28.03 -25.47 -5.21
N GLY A 163 27.29 -25.78 -6.29
CA GLY A 163 27.85 -26.17 -7.59
C GLY A 163 28.66 -25.06 -8.28
N ILE A 164 28.25 -23.80 -8.09
CA ILE A 164 29.03 -22.64 -8.55
C ILE A 164 30.13 -22.22 -7.55
N LYS A 165 30.30 -22.96 -6.45
CA LYS A 165 31.23 -22.64 -5.34
C LYS A 165 31.03 -21.24 -4.78
N TYR A 166 29.79 -20.89 -4.47
CA TYR A 166 29.47 -19.62 -3.84
C TYR A 166 29.74 -19.66 -2.32
N PRO A 167 30.34 -18.62 -1.71
CA PRO A 167 30.93 -17.43 -2.34
C PRO A 167 32.22 -17.76 -3.09
N PHE A 168 32.41 -17.15 -4.25
CA PHE A 168 33.47 -17.49 -5.19
C PHE A 168 34.88 -17.34 -4.58
N GLU A 169 35.64 -18.44 -4.57
CA GLU A 169 37.02 -18.44 -4.06
C GLU A 169 38.06 -18.01 -5.12
N ASP A 170 37.72 -18.02 -6.42
CA ASP A 170 38.62 -17.73 -7.55
C ASP A 170 37.94 -16.93 -8.69
N SER A 171 38.72 -16.42 -9.67
CA SER A 171 38.21 -15.76 -10.87
C SER A 171 37.49 -16.74 -11.81
N ILE A 172 36.20 -16.52 -12.07
CA ILE A 172 35.34 -17.50 -12.72
C ILE A 172 34.94 -17.08 -14.14
N ASP A 173 34.93 -18.05 -15.06
CA ASP A 173 34.41 -17.89 -16.42
C ASP A 173 32.88 -17.95 -16.43
N ILE A 174 32.26 -16.77 -16.45
CA ILE A 174 30.80 -16.55 -16.38
C ILE A 174 30.04 -17.31 -17.49
N ARG A 175 30.68 -17.63 -18.63
CA ARG A 175 30.03 -18.37 -19.73
C ARG A 175 29.76 -19.83 -19.39
N ALA A 176 30.49 -20.43 -18.46
CA ALA A 176 30.30 -21.81 -18.04
C ALA A 176 29.07 -21.99 -17.11
N TYR A 177 28.50 -20.90 -16.60
CA TYR A 177 27.43 -20.92 -15.59
C TYR A 177 26.08 -20.42 -16.11
N GLY A 178 25.90 -20.22 -17.42
CA GLY A 178 24.64 -19.75 -18.00
C GLY A 178 23.43 -20.60 -17.59
N ASP A 179 23.58 -21.92 -17.55
CA ASP A 179 22.52 -22.85 -17.12
C ASP A 179 22.23 -22.74 -15.62
N ALA A 180 23.26 -22.53 -14.79
CA ALA A 180 23.10 -22.30 -13.36
C ALA A 180 22.38 -20.97 -13.08
N VAL A 181 22.73 -19.90 -13.82
CA VAL A 181 22.06 -18.60 -13.73
C VAL A 181 20.59 -18.68 -14.17
N SER A 182 20.30 -19.40 -15.26
CA SER A 182 18.92 -19.64 -15.71
C SER A 182 18.11 -20.44 -14.69
N THR A 183 18.76 -21.38 -14.00
CA THR A 183 18.13 -22.18 -12.94
C THR A 183 17.84 -21.33 -11.70
N VAL A 184 18.79 -20.48 -11.29
CA VAL A 184 18.59 -19.52 -10.20
C VAL A 184 17.45 -18.55 -10.52
N ALA A 185 17.39 -18.02 -11.75
CA ALA A 185 16.29 -17.16 -12.20
C ALA A 185 14.92 -17.87 -12.12
N GLY A 186 14.84 -19.13 -12.57
CA GLY A 186 13.62 -19.94 -12.45
C GLY A 186 13.20 -20.21 -11.00
N ILE A 187 14.15 -20.49 -10.12
CA ILE A 187 13.90 -20.66 -8.68
C ILE A 187 13.36 -19.36 -8.07
N LEU A 188 13.97 -18.21 -8.40
CA LEU A 188 13.55 -16.91 -7.87
C LEU A 188 12.14 -16.53 -8.35
N ASN A 189 11.80 -16.80 -9.61
CA ASN A 189 10.44 -16.58 -10.11
C ASN A 189 9.40 -17.45 -9.40
N LEU A 190 9.71 -18.72 -9.12
CA LEU A 190 8.80 -19.60 -8.39
C LEU A 190 8.65 -19.20 -6.91
N ILE A 191 9.75 -18.85 -6.24
CA ILE A 191 9.70 -18.28 -4.88
C ILE A 191 8.85 -17.02 -4.88
N TYR A 192 8.96 -16.20 -5.93
CA TYR A 192 8.12 -15.02 -6.08
C TYR A 192 6.63 -15.38 -6.21
N SER A 193 6.23 -16.29 -7.11
CA SER A 193 4.82 -16.68 -7.24
C SER A 193 4.28 -17.27 -5.93
N ILE A 194 5.09 -18.06 -5.21
CA ILE A 194 4.73 -18.57 -3.88
C ILE A 194 4.50 -17.43 -2.89
N SER A 195 5.39 -16.43 -2.89
CA SER A 195 5.30 -15.25 -2.03
C SER A 195 4.16 -14.30 -2.42
N GLU A 196 3.76 -14.25 -3.68
CA GLU A 196 2.60 -13.50 -4.17
C GLU A 196 1.31 -14.04 -3.55
N HIS A 197 1.19 -15.37 -3.46
CA HIS A 197 -0.04 -16.04 -3.06
C HIS A 197 -0.12 -16.48 -1.58
N LEU A 198 1.01 -16.45 -0.86
CA LEU A 198 1.03 -16.53 0.60
C LEU A 198 0.60 -15.18 1.17
N GLU A 199 -0.71 -15.01 1.32
CA GLU A 199 -1.30 -13.95 2.14
C GLU A 199 -0.79 -14.06 3.58
N GLN A 200 0.31 -13.37 3.89
CA GLN A 200 0.65 -12.98 5.25
C GLN A 200 1.48 -11.70 5.24
N GLY A 201 0.79 -10.61 5.56
CA GLY A 201 1.24 -9.42 6.27
C GLY A 201 2.63 -8.84 5.97
N THR A 202 2.64 -7.60 5.48
CA THR A 202 3.48 -6.48 5.96
C THR A 202 4.98 -6.72 6.23
N GLY A 203 5.59 -7.73 5.60
CA GLY A 203 7.02 -8.02 5.74
C GLY A 203 7.68 -8.41 4.42
N TYR A 204 6.92 -8.41 3.32
CA TYR A 204 7.45 -8.78 2.01
C TYR A 204 8.42 -7.70 1.49
N LEU A 205 8.19 -6.41 1.78
CA LEU A 205 9.10 -5.35 1.38
C LEU A 205 10.43 -5.50 2.11
N SER A 206 10.39 -5.81 3.40
CA SER A 206 11.58 -6.08 4.20
C SER A 206 12.35 -7.33 3.71
N GLN A 207 11.64 -8.38 3.29
CA GLN A 207 12.25 -9.59 2.72
C GLN A 207 12.92 -9.32 1.36
N VAL A 208 12.22 -8.62 0.47
CA VAL A 208 12.77 -8.21 -0.84
C VAL A 208 13.99 -7.32 -0.63
N LEU A 209 13.91 -6.38 0.32
CA LEU A 209 15.02 -5.49 0.61
C LEU A 209 16.23 -6.25 1.14
N ASN A 210 16.06 -7.13 2.14
CA ASN A 210 17.14 -7.98 2.65
C ASN A 210 17.76 -8.84 1.52
N TRP A 211 16.93 -9.40 0.65
CA TRP A 211 17.40 -10.15 -0.51
C TRP A 211 18.23 -9.29 -1.46
N ILE A 212 17.79 -8.06 -1.74
CA ILE A 212 18.58 -7.09 -2.52
C ILE A 212 19.93 -6.86 -1.83
N GLN A 213 19.97 -6.54 -0.53
CA GLN A 213 21.23 -6.22 0.16
C GLN A 213 22.23 -7.38 0.13
N VAL A 214 21.74 -8.61 0.29
CA VAL A 214 22.59 -9.82 0.30
C VAL A 214 23.13 -10.14 -1.08
N ASN A 215 22.35 -9.93 -2.14
CA ASN A 215 22.71 -10.36 -3.49
C ASN A 215 23.31 -9.23 -4.36
N LEU A 216 23.15 -7.96 -3.97
CA LEU A 216 23.66 -6.81 -4.72
C LEU A 216 25.16 -6.94 -5.07
N PRO A 217 26.06 -7.35 -4.15
CA PRO A 217 27.48 -7.50 -4.46
C PRO A 217 27.76 -8.58 -5.53
N PHE A 218 26.97 -9.66 -5.55
CA PHE A 218 27.07 -10.71 -6.57
C PHE A 218 26.67 -10.17 -7.94
N PHE A 219 25.54 -9.46 -8.02
CA PHE A 219 25.06 -8.89 -9.28
C PHE A 219 25.99 -7.80 -9.79
N GLU A 220 26.53 -6.95 -8.93
CA GLU A 220 27.58 -5.99 -9.31
C GLU A 220 28.77 -6.72 -9.93
N THR A 221 29.30 -7.74 -9.27
CA THR A 221 30.46 -8.51 -9.76
C THR A 221 30.21 -9.19 -11.11
N VAL A 222 29.00 -9.71 -11.34
CA VAL A 222 28.62 -10.42 -12.57
C VAL A 222 28.26 -9.48 -13.72
N LEU A 223 27.54 -8.38 -13.43
CA LEU A 223 27.03 -7.44 -14.42
C LEU A 223 28.03 -6.32 -14.76
N GLU A 224 28.96 -5.97 -13.86
CA GLU A 224 30.00 -4.96 -14.10
C GLU A 224 30.83 -5.21 -15.37
N PRO A 225 31.34 -6.43 -15.66
CA PRO A 225 32.04 -6.69 -16.93
C PRO A 225 31.12 -6.60 -18.15
N VAL A 226 29.83 -6.92 -18.02
CA VAL A 226 28.85 -6.82 -19.12
C VAL A 226 28.55 -5.36 -19.44
N VAL A 227 28.37 -4.52 -18.41
CA VAL A 227 28.14 -3.07 -18.54
C VAL A 227 29.36 -2.37 -19.14
N LYS A 228 30.57 -2.72 -18.71
CA LYS A 228 31.84 -2.21 -19.26
C LYS A 228 32.03 -2.57 -20.74
N ASN A 229 31.62 -3.77 -21.16
CA ASN A 229 31.75 -4.22 -22.55
C ASN A 229 30.74 -3.59 -23.51
N HIS A 230 29.59 -3.13 -23.01
CA HIS A 230 28.51 -2.56 -23.82
C HIS A 230 28.37 -1.02 -23.72
N SER A 231 29.27 -0.33 -23.01
CA SER A 231 29.24 1.13 -22.83
C SER A 231 27.87 1.66 -22.37
N LEU A 232 27.16 0.87 -21.56
CA LEU A 232 25.89 1.27 -20.98
C LEU A 232 26.16 2.31 -19.88
N SER A 233 25.47 3.46 -19.89
CA SER A 233 25.69 4.53 -18.92
C SER A 233 25.03 4.28 -17.56
N GLN A 234 24.34 3.14 -17.39
CA GLN A 234 23.60 2.78 -16.17
C GLN A 234 24.45 1.86 -15.29
N SER A 235 24.44 2.10 -13.98
CA SER A 235 25.17 1.24 -13.04
C SER A 235 24.55 -0.17 -13.04
N PRO A 236 25.36 -1.24 -12.90
CA PRO A 236 24.84 -2.62 -12.75
C PRO A 236 23.78 -2.74 -11.64
N SER A 237 23.99 -1.99 -10.56
CA SER A 237 23.12 -1.86 -9.40
C SER A 237 21.76 -1.27 -9.79
N SER A 238 21.73 -0.20 -10.58
CA SER A 238 20.47 0.43 -11.05
C SER A 238 19.62 -0.51 -11.91
N VAL A 239 20.25 -1.34 -12.75
CA VAL A 239 19.56 -2.32 -13.60
C VAL A 239 18.95 -3.42 -12.72
N PHE A 240 19.73 -3.95 -11.77
CA PHE A 240 19.27 -4.97 -10.84
C PHE A 240 18.11 -4.47 -9.95
N LEU A 241 18.25 -3.28 -9.37
CA LEU A 241 17.22 -2.64 -8.55
C LEU A 241 15.95 -2.38 -9.36
N LYS A 242 16.07 -1.92 -10.61
CA LYS A 242 14.92 -1.74 -11.52
C LYS A 242 14.14 -3.03 -11.72
N TYR A 243 14.81 -4.14 -12.05
CA TYR A 243 14.12 -5.42 -12.28
C TYR A 243 13.44 -5.96 -11.02
N LEU A 244 14.05 -5.77 -9.85
CA LEU A 244 13.45 -6.21 -8.58
C LEU A 244 12.39 -5.28 -8.05
N SER A 245 12.45 -3.98 -8.38
CA SER A 245 11.47 -3.00 -7.92
C SER A 245 10.08 -3.22 -8.54
N ASP A 246 9.97 -3.91 -9.68
CA ASP A 246 8.69 -4.25 -10.30
C ASP A 246 7.88 -5.26 -9.45
N LEU A 247 8.60 -6.06 -8.67
CA LEU A 247 8.10 -7.12 -7.79
C LEU A 247 7.23 -6.58 -6.62
N PRO A 248 7.77 -5.71 -5.73
CA PRO A 248 6.97 -5.10 -4.68
C PRO A 248 5.93 -4.14 -5.24
N VAL A 249 6.19 -3.47 -6.38
CA VAL A 249 5.22 -2.58 -7.04
C VAL A 249 3.96 -3.36 -7.45
N THR A 250 4.13 -4.48 -8.15
CA THR A 250 3.00 -5.33 -8.58
C THR A 250 2.23 -5.88 -7.39
N LYS A 251 2.93 -6.38 -6.36
CA LYS A 251 2.31 -6.90 -5.15
C LYS A 251 1.56 -5.81 -4.37
N THR A 252 2.15 -4.62 -4.21
CA THR A 252 1.52 -3.46 -3.56
C THR A 252 0.29 -3.02 -4.34
N SER A 253 0.36 -2.96 -5.68
CA SER A 253 -0.79 -2.64 -6.53
C SER A 253 -1.94 -3.64 -6.36
N HIS A 254 -1.64 -4.94 -6.22
CA HIS A 254 -2.66 -5.95 -5.97
C HIS A 254 -3.27 -5.81 -4.57
N LEU A 255 -2.44 -5.60 -3.53
CA LEU A 255 -2.91 -5.36 -2.16
C LEU A 255 -3.82 -4.12 -2.08
N LEU A 256 -3.48 -3.06 -2.81
CA LEU A 256 -4.28 -1.84 -2.92
C LEU A 256 -5.59 -2.02 -3.70
N LYS A 257 -5.76 -3.13 -4.43
CA LYS A 257 -7.05 -3.50 -5.08
C LYS A 257 -7.94 -4.36 -4.19
N GLN A 258 -7.39 -4.95 -3.13
CA GLN A 258 -8.16 -5.79 -2.22
C GLN A 258 -9.01 -4.94 -1.27
N GLU A 259 -10.32 -5.23 -1.21
CA GLU A 259 -11.25 -4.48 -0.35
C GLU A 259 -10.90 -4.59 1.13
N LYS A 260 -10.32 -5.72 1.57
CA LYS A 260 -9.89 -5.93 2.96
C LYS A 260 -8.79 -4.96 3.39
N THR A 261 -7.76 -4.79 2.56
CA THR A 261 -6.65 -3.85 2.80
C THR A 261 -7.13 -2.40 2.79
N LEU A 262 -8.12 -2.09 1.94
CA LEU A 262 -8.73 -0.76 1.84
C LEU A 262 -9.78 -0.46 2.92
N THR A 263 -10.17 -1.46 3.72
CA THR A 263 -11.17 -1.30 4.80
C THR A 263 -10.51 -1.32 6.18
N ASP A 264 -9.37 -1.99 6.31
CA ASP A 264 -8.58 -2.03 7.54
C ASP A 264 -7.54 -0.89 7.55
N THR A 265 -7.89 0.21 8.24
CA THR A 265 -7.08 1.43 8.31
C THR A 265 -5.70 1.20 8.93
N LEU A 266 -5.61 0.30 9.93
CA LEU A 266 -4.32 0.01 10.58
C LEU A 266 -3.40 -0.72 9.60
N LEU A 267 -3.93 -1.70 8.87
CA LEU A 267 -3.22 -2.43 7.84
C LEU A 267 -2.76 -1.52 6.70
N PHE A 268 -3.61 -0.58 6.29
CA PHE A 268 -3.27 0.40 5.27
C PHE A 268 -2.17 1.38 5.72
N SER A 269 -2.25 1.92 6.94
CA SER A 269 -1.21 2.79 7.50
C SER A 269 0.13 2.06 7.58
N HIS A 270 0.14 0.83 8.08
CA HIS A 270 1.35 0.00 8.12
C HIS A 270 1.92 -0.26 6.74
N LEU A 271 1.08 -0.49 5.73
CA LEU A 271 1.53 -0.66 4.34
C LEU A 271 2.18 0.62 3.81
N VAL A 272 1.61 1.80 4.08
CA VAL A 272 2.21 3.10 3.70
C VAL A 272 3.57 3.28 4.36
N ASP A 273 3.67 3.03 5.67
CA ASP A 273 4.93 3.18 6.42
C ASP A 273 6.01 2.20 5.93
N GLU A 274 5.62 0.96 5.63
CA GLU A 274 6.54 -0.04 5.08
C GLU A 274 7.02 0.34 3.67
N CYS A 275 6.13 0.89 2.82
CA CYS A 275 6.51 1.40 1.50
C CYS A 275 7.46 2.59 1.59
N ILE A 276 7.24 3.51 2.54
CA ILE A 276 8.14 4.65 2.79
C ILE A 276 9.51 4.17 3.25
N SER A 277 9.54 3.25 4.21
CA SER A 277 10.78 2.65 4.70
C SER A 277 11.56 1.92 3.61
N TYR A 278 10.86 1.21 2.73
CA TYR A 278 11.44 0.52 1.57
C TYR A 278 12.07 1.52 0.58
N GLU A 279 11.35 2.59 0.26
CA GLU A 279 11.79 3.63 -0.68
C GLU A 279 13.03 4.38 -0.19
N ILE A 280 13.08 4.72 1.11
CA ILE A 280 14.24 5.39 1.73
C ILE A 280 15.48 4.50 1.60
N GLN A 281 15.36 3.23 1.99
CA GLN A 281 16.48 2.30 1.96
C GLN A 281 16.96 1.99 0.53
N LEU A 282 16.07 1.96 -0.46
CA LEU A 282 16.46 1.85 -1.86
C LEU A 282 17.22 3.08 -2.37
N ARG A 283 16.77 4.28 -2.00
CA ARG A 283 17.42 5.53 -2.40
C ARG A 283 18.82 5.66 -1.82
N ASP A 284 19.02 5.18 -0.60
CA ASP A 284 20.35 5.12 0.03
C ASP A 284 21.29 4.14 -0.70
N MET A 285 20.75 3.11 -1.37
CA MET A 285 21.52 2.11 -2.12
C MET A 285 21.91 2.57 -3.54
N ASP A 286 21.09 3.39 -4.20
CA ASP A 286 21.39 3.95 -5.53
C ASP A 286 21.00 5.43 -5.64
N PRO A 287 21.84 6.36 -5.13
CA PRO A 287 21.54 7.79 -5.08
C PRO A 287 21.43 8.45 -6.47
N ASP A 288 22.14 7.91 -7.47
CA ASP A 288 22.36 8.56 -8.77
C ASP A 288 21.56 7.93 -9.93
N GLY A 289 21.01 6.71 -9.75
CA GLY A 289 20.34 5.93 -10.80
C GLY A 289 18.85 5.64 -10.60
N TYR A 290 18.28 6.05 -9.47
CA TYR A 290 16.95 5.62 -9.05
C TYR A 290 15.81 6.41 -9.72
N THR A 291 15.05 5.76 -10.61
CA THR A 291 13.91 6.34 -11.35
C THR A 291 12.56 5.77 -10.95
N PHE A 292 12.50 4.83 -10.01
CA PHE A 292 11.27 4.15 -9.60
C PHE A 292 10.73 4.79 -8.33
N ASN A 293 9.44 4.71 -8.09
CA ASN A 293 8.87 5.17 -6.83
C ASN A 293 7.62 4.36 -6.52
N ILE A 294 7.69 3.46 -5.53
CA ILE A 294 6.55 2.62 -5.17
C ILE A 294 5.37 3.45 -4.64
N LEU A 295 5.67 4.64 -4.11
CA LEU A 295 4.69 5.56 -3.55
C LEU A 295 3.81 6.21 -4.63
N SER A 296 4.18 6.09 -5.91
CA SER A 296 3.30 6.53 -7.02
C SER A 296 2.01 5.72 -7.10
N LEU A 297 1.99 4.48 -6.59
CA LEU A 297 0.80 3.63 -6.56
C LEU A 297 -0.30 4.21 -5.66
N PHE A 298 0.08 4.89 -4.58
CA PHE A 298 -0.87 5.58 -3.69
C PHE A 298 -1.47 6.84 -4.34
N CYS A 299 -0.95 7.24 -5.50
CA CYS A 299 -1.37 8.39 -6.26
C CYS A 299 -2.37 8.06 -7.39
N GLU A 300 -2.81 6.80 -7.51
CA GLU A 300 -3.91 6.45 -8.43
C GLU A 300 -5.25 7.04 -7.93
N GLN A 301 -6.07 7.59 -8.82
CA GLN A 301 -7.32 8.31 -8.48
C GLN A 301 -8.27 7.51 -7.57
N SER A 302 -8.33 6.18 -7.74
CA SER A 302 -9.13 5.26 -6.92
C SER A 302 -8.60 5.11 -5.49
N VAL A 303 -7.29 5.22 -5.31
CA VAL A 303 -6.61 5.12 -4.01
C VAL A 303 -6.56 6.50 -3.35
N LEU A 304 -6.29 7.56 -4.11
CA LEU A 304 -6.30 8.96 -3.66
C LEU A 304 -7.65 9.39 -3.07
N SER A 305 -8.76 9.05 -3.74
CA SER A 305 -10.10 9.36 -3.25
C SER A 305 -10.42 8.69 -1.90
N ARG A 306 -9.71 7.62 -1.54
CA ARG A 306 -9.87 6.86 -0.29
C ARG A 306 -8.79 7.16 0.75
N ASN A 307 -7.56 7.48 0.34
CA ASN A 307 -6.53 8.16 1.14
C ASN A 307 -7.06 9.47 1.75
N ILE A 308 -7.98 10.14 1.05
CA ILE A 308 -8.72 11.30 1.58
C ILE A 308 -9.65 10.91 2.75
N THR A 309 -10.16 9.67 2.77
CA THR A 309 -10.92 9.11 3.90
C THR A 309 -9.98 8.70 5.04
N ASP A 310 -8.76 8.23 4.72
CA ASP A 310 -7.73 7.93 5.72
C ASP A 310 -7.25 9.18 6.46
N LEU A 311 -7.20 10.37 5.83
CA LEU A 311 -6.96 11.65 6.52
C LEU A 311 -7.98 11.95 7.62
N GLN A 312 -9.24 11.50 7.47
CA GLN A 312 -10.27 11.68 8.50
C GLN A 312 -10.02 10.74 9.68
N ILE A 313 -9.60 9.50 9.42
CA ILE A 313 -9.30 8.51 10.47
C ILE A 313 -7.94 8.80 11.12
N GLU A 314 -6.97 9.29 10.36
CA GLU A 314 -5.68 9.78 10.86
C GLU A 314 -5.87 11.00 11.75
N ASN A 315 -6.82 11.88 11.42
CA ASN A 315 -7.26 12.92 12.33
C ASN A 315 -7.85 12.33 13.63
N GLU A 316 -8.73 11.33 13.55
CA GLU A 316 -9.27 10.64 14.73
C GLU A 316 -8.16 9.99 15.59
N CYS A 317 -7.22 9.26 14.99
CA CYS A 317 -6.07 8.67 15.70
C CYS A 317 -5.14 9.73 16.30
N CYS A 318 -4.90 10.84 15.60
CA CYS A 318 -4.08 11.94 16.12
C CYS A 318 -4.79 12.66 17.27
N LEU A 319 -6.13 12.78 17.23
CA LEU A 319 -6.92 13.35 18.32
C LEU A 319 -6.91 12.42 19.54
N ASP A 320 -7.09 11.11 19.35
CA ASP A 320 -6.96 10.12 20.42
C ASP A 320 -5.57 10.18 21.06
N ARG A 321 -4.52 10.28 20.24
CA ARG A 321 -3.15 10.41 20.72
C ARG A 321 -2.92 11.74 21.45
N MET A 322 -3.53 12.82 20.98
CA MET A 322 -3.51 14.12 21.65
C MET A 322 -4.20 14.06 23.01
N ASP A 323 -5.32 13.33 23.11
CA ASP A 323 -6.04 13.09 24.36
C ASP A 323 -5.20 12.26 25.35
N GLU A 324 -4.48 11.26 24.87
CA GLU A 324 -3.50 10.51 25.69
C GLU A 324 -2.38 11.42 26.21
N ILE A 325 -1.80 12.26 25.35
CA ILE A 325 -0.73 13.22 25.72
C ILE A 325 -1.23 14.20 26.80
N LEU A 326 -2.44 14.73 26.63
CA LEU A 326 -3.04 15.68 27.58
C LEU A 326 -3.60 15.00 28.84
N SER A 327 -3.82 13.69 28.81
CA SER A 327 -4.26 12.91 29.98
C SER A 327 -3.10 12.29 30.77
N ALA A 328 -1.89 12.30 30.21
CA ALA A 328 -0.71 11.69 30.84
C ALA A 328 -0.43 12.30 32.25
N PRO A 329 -0.04 11.47 33.23
CA PRO A 329 0.18 11.90 34.61
C PRO A 329 1.42 12.78 34.79
N ASP A 330 2.33 12.77 33.81
CA ASP A 330 3.59 13.51 33.80
C ASP A 330 3.64 14.60 32.73
N ARG A 331 2.50 14.92 32.12
CA ARG A 331 2.39 15.84 30.97
C ARG A 331 3.02 17.21 31.18
N TRP A 332 2.91 17.80 32.37
CA TRP A 332 3.44 19.14 32.68
C TRP A 332 4.87 19.12 33.19
N LYS A 333 5.40 17.93 33.46
CA LYS A 333 6.75 17.82 33.99
C LYS A 333 7.78 18.04 32.89
N ASN A 334 8.94 18.56 33.28
CA ASN A 334 10.04 18.85 32.38
C ASN A 334 10.59 17.58 31.71
N ARG A 335 11.02 17.70 30.44
CA ARG A 335 11.68 16.66 29.64
C ARG A 335 13.08 16.27 30.17
N PHE A 336 13.82 17.22 30.74
CA PHE A 336 15.24 17.09 31.08
C PHE A 336 15.54 16.78 32.55
N ARG A 337 14.66 16.03 33.24
CA ARG A 337 14.77 15.78 34.70
C ARG A 337 16.08 15.16 35.19
N SER A 338 16.94 14.67 34.30
CA SER A 338 18.23 14.06 34.66
C SER A 338 19.42 15.02 34.56
N MET A 339 19.22 16.31 34.27
CA MET A 339 20.30 17.28 34.12
C MET A 339 20.20 18.34 35.22
N GLU A 340 21.25 18.45 36.04
CA GLU A 340 21.26 19.26 37.29
C GLU A 340 21.11 20.78 37.04
N ASP A 341 21.31 21.25 35.80
CA ASP A 341 21.20 22.66 35.39
C ASP A 341 19.98 22.96 34.47
N ALA A 342 19.08 21.99 34.27
CA ALA A 342 17.91 22.20 33.41
C ALA A 342 16.86 23.06 34.13
N ASP A 343 16.52 24.21 33.55
CA ASP A 343 15.43 25.06 34.02
C ASP A 343 14.13 24.25 34.12
N GLU A 344 13.54 24.22 35.32
CA GLU A 344 12.35 23.47 35.70
C GLU A 344 11.16 23.75 34.75
N PHE A 345 11.17 24.91 34.10
CA PHE A 345 10.11 25.42 33.25
C PHE A 345 10.32 25.19 31.74
N LEU A 346 11.45 24.66 31.29
CA LEU A 346 11.88 24.88 29.90
C LEU A 346 11.09 24.13 28.80
N VAL A 347 10.66 22.87 28.93
CA VAL A 347 9.69 22.26 27.97
C VAL A 347 8.92 21.15 28.69
N CYS A 348 7.58 21.16 28.64
CA CYS A 348 6.76 20.06 29.19
C CYS A 348 6.82 18.82 28.29
N ASN A 349 6.71 17.62 28.88
CA ASN A 349 6.53 16.37 28.15
C ASN A 349 5.35 16.42 27.16
N CYS A 350 4.32 17.20 27.50
CA CYS A 350 3.15 17.44 26.66
C CYS A 350 3.49 18.06 25.30
N ALA A 351 4.32 19.11 25.32
CA ALA A 351 4.69 19.87 24.15
C ALA A 351 5.65 19.06 23.29
N ASP A 352 6.62 18.39 23.91
CA ASP A 352 7.59 17.55 23.21
C ASP A 352 6.94 16.36 22.49
N SER A 353 6.00 15.69 23.15
CA SER A 353 5.28 14.55 22.59
C SER A 353 4.41 14.96 21.40
N PHE A 354 3.76 16.12 21.48
CA PHE A 354 2.96 16.64 20.38
C PHE A 354 3.82 17.15 19.21
N VAL A 355 4.95 17.81 19.47
CA VAL A 355 5.95 18.14 18.42
C VAL A 355 6.44 16.88 17.71
N SER A 356 6.79 15.84 18.47
CA SER A 356 7.26 14.57 17.90
C SER A 356 6.19 13.90 17.03
N MET A 357 4.93 13.97 17.44
CA MET A 357 3.79 13.49 16.63
C MET A 357 3.67 14.26 15.31
N LEU A 358 3.74 15.60 15.34
CA LEU A 358 3.71 16.44 14.14
C LEU A 358 4.90 16.18 13.21
N GLN A 359 6.10 15.98 13.75
CA GLN A 359 7.29 15.63 12.96
C GLN A 359 7.14 14.28 12.26
N SER A 360 6.55 13.28 12.94
CA SER A 360 6.24 11.98 12.35
C SER A 360 5.30 12.14 11.14
N GLN A 361 4.23 12.92 11.30
CA GLN A 361 3.29 13.24 10.22
C GLN A 361 3.98 13.98 9.06
N GLN A 362 4.90 14.89 9.36
CA GLN A 362 5.65 15.66 8.36
C GLN A 362 6.60 14.78 7.55
N ASN A 363 7.30 13.85 8.20
CA ASN A 363 8.19 12.91 7.52
C ASN A 363 7.44 11.99 6.57
N ARG A 364 6.24 11.55 6.98
CA ARG A 364 5.34 10.74 6.14
C ARG A 364 4.86 11.54 4.93
N ALA A 365 4.43 12.78 5.13
CA ALA A 365 3.99 13.66 4.05
C ALA A 365 5.09 13.92 3.00
N LYS A 366 6.33 14.19 3.43
CA LYS A 366 7.47 14.47 2.52
C LYS A 366 7.77 13.36 1.53
N MET A 367 7.45 12.13 1.87
CA MET A 367 7.79 10.97 1.03
C MET A 367 6.74 10.73 -0.07
N LEU A 368 5.52 11.26 0.09
CA LEU A 368 4.46 11.09 -0.90
C LEU A 368 4.77 11.89 -2.18
N PRO A 369 4.71 11.28 -3.37
CA PRO A 369 5.08 11.95 -4.62
C PRO A 369 4.01 12.90 -5.18
N ASN A 370 2.84 13.02 -4.55
CA ASN A 370 1.73 13.84 -5.03
C ASN A 370 1.54 15.10 -4.18
N ASP A 371 1.66 16.27 -4.80
CA ASP A 371 1.48 17.58 -4.19
C ASP A 371 0.10 17.76 -3.52
N LEU A 372 -0.95 17.16 -4.09
CA LEU A 372 -2.29 17.20 -3.50
C LEU A 372 -2.31 16.43 -2.17
N ALA A 373 -1.67 15.26 -2.11
CA ALA A 373 -1.59 14.47 -0.89
C ALA A 373 -0.73 15.18 0.17
N GLN A 374 0.43 15.71 -0.22
CA GLN A 374 1.29 16.52 0.65
C GLN A 374 0.54 17.71 1.25
N LYS A 375 -0.20 18.45 0.41
CA LYS A 375 -1.01 19.59 0.84
C LYS A 375 -2.09 19.20 1.85
N ARG A 376 -2.69 18.02 1.72
CA ARG A 376 -3.70 17.56 2.69
C ARG A 376 -3.11 17.16 4.04
N PHE A 377 -1.93 16.55 4.08
CA PHE A 377 -1.22 16.32 5.35
C PHE A 377 -0.85 17.64 6.02
N LEU A 378 -0.51 18.66 5.23
CA LEU A 378 -0.27 20.00 5.73
C LEU A 378 -1.54 20.64 6.30
N ASP A 379 -2.69 20.52 5.60
CA ASP A 379 -4.00 20.94 6.12
C ASP A 379 -4.31 20.25 7.48
N LEU A 380 -3.99 18.95 7.61
CA LEU A 380 -4.16 18.19 8.86
C LEU A 380 -3.23 18.71 9.97
N GLN A 381 -1.96 19.00 9.67
CA GLN A 381 -1.03 19.56 10.65
C GLN A 381 -1.49 20.91 11.18
N LEU A 382 -2.02 21.78 10.31
CA LEU A 382 -2.60 23.06 10.71
C LEU A 382 -3.82 22.87 11.61
N LEU A 383 -4.71 21.94 11.26
CA LEU A 383 -5.89 21.61 12.07
C LEU A 383 -5.49 21.08 13.46
N LEU A 384 -4.57 20.12 13.53
CA LEU A 384 -4.09 19.55 14.79
C LEU A 384 -3.41 20.60 15.68
N THR A 385 -2.66 21.51 15.05
CA THR A 385 -2.00 22.62 15.77
C THR A 385 -3.01 23.58 16.37
N ASP A 386 -4.08 23.92 15.64
CA ASP A 386 -5.14 24.79 16.15
C ASP A 386 -5.97 24.12 17.26
N ASP A 387 -6.29 22.83 17.11
CA ASP A 387 -6.99 22.04 18.12
C ASP A 387 -6.17 21.94 19.42
N PHE A 388 -4.87 21.66 19.31
CA PHE A 388 -3.99 21.59 20.46
C PHE A 388 -3.87 22.94 21.17
N ARG A 389 -3.73 24.03 20.42
CA ARG A 389 -3.76 25.42 20.95
C ARG A 389 -5.07 25.72 21.69
N SER A 390 -6.20 25.37 21.09
CA SER A 390 -7.53 25.58 21.68
C SER A 390 -7.68 24.83 23.02
N ARG A 391 -7.22 23.57 23.07
CA ARG A 391 -7.19 22.75 24.28
C ARG A 391 -6.27 23.32 25.36
N LEU A 392 -5.06 23.77 24.99
CA LEU A 392 -4.16 24.47 25.91
C LEU A 392 -4.78 25.75 26.47
N ALA A 393 -5.43 26.56 25.63
CA ALA A 393 -6.11 27.78 26.05
C ALA A 393 -7.27 27.48 27.02
N GLN A 394 -8.00 26.39 26.79
CA GLN A 394 -9.05 25.92 27.70
C GLN A 394 -8.48 25.52 29.07
N ILE A 395 -7.37 24.78 29.09
CA ILE A 395 -6.67 24.39 30.32
C ILE A 395 -6.16 25.63 31.08
N ALA A 396 -5.60 26.61 30.38
CA ALA A 396 -5.16 27.87 30.98
C ALA A 396 -6.34 28.65 31.61
N ARG A 397 -7.51 28.68 30.95
CA ARG A 397 -8.73 29.34 31.47
C ARG A 397 -9.33 28.64 32.69
N GLN A 398 -9.11 27.33 32.83
CA GLN A 398 -9.58 26.53 33.97
C GLN A 398 -8.64 26.62 35.17
N SER A 399 -7.48 27.26 35.03
CA SER A 399 -6.52 27.45 36.11
C SER A 399 -7.02 28.51 37.10
N GLU A 400 -6.93 28.23 38.41
CA GLU A 400 -7.42 29.14 39.46
C GLU A 400 -6.62 30.45 39.53
N SER A 401 -5.32 30.39 39.17
CA SER A 401 -4.42 31.53 39.19
C SER A 401 -3.35 31.44 38.08
N PRO A 402 -2.89 32.58 37.52
CA PRO A 402 -1.76 32.62 36.58
C PRO A 402 -0.44 32.07 37.16
N TRP A 403 -0.37 31.90 38.47
CA TRP A 403 0.83 31.45 39.18
C TRP A 403 0.72 30.02 39.71
N SER A 404 -0.44 29.37 39.55
CA SER A 404 -0.65 27.98 39.93
C SER A 404 -0.48 27.06 38.73
N GLU A 405 0.07 25.87 38.95
CA GLU A 405 0.06 24.82 37.92
C GLU A 405 -1.38 24.54 37.46
N PRO A 406 -1.61 24.34 36.14
CA PRO A 406 -0.62 24.19 35.06
C PRO A 406 -0.32 25.47 34.27
N PHE A 407 -0.76 26.67 34.70
CA PHE A 407 -0.72 27.88 33.86
C PHE A 407 0.69 28.24 33.34
N PRO A 408 1.76 28.26 34.17
CA PRO A 408 3.11 28.54 33.67
C PRO A 408 3.60 27.51 32.64
N ASN A 409 3.30 26.23 32.86
CA ASN A 409 3.69 25.13 31.95
C ASN A 409 2.96 25.22 30.60
N VAL A 410 1.71 25.68 30.60
CA VAL A 410 0.95 25.95 29.37
C VAL A 410 1.57 27.11 28.59
N MET A 411 1.95 28.20 29.27
CA MET A 411 2.60 29.34 28.62
C MET A 411 3.94 28.95 27.99
N ASN A 412 4.73 28.11 28.67
CA ASN A 412 6.00 27.63 28.13
C ASN A 412 5.80 26.64 26.98
N ALA A 413 4.77 25.80 27.04
CA ALA A 413 4.38 24.94 25.92
C ALA A 413 4.04 25.81 24.70
N VAL A 414 3.19 26.82 24.87
CA VAL A 414 2.81 27.76 23.80
C VAL A 414 4.02 28.48 23.22
N TRP A 415 4.93 28.97 24.07
CA TRP A 415 6.16 29.62 23.63
C TRP A 415 7.07 28.67 22.84
N TYR A 416 7.26 27.44 23.32
CA TYR A 416 8.02 26.41 22.62
C TYR A 416 7.40 26.07 21.26
N PHE A 417 6.07 25.96 21.19
CA PHE A 417 5.36 25.74 19.93
C PHE A 417 5.55 26.89 18.95
N ALA A 418 5.45 28.13 19.40
CA ALA A 418 5.70 29.29 18.55
C ALA A 418 7.09 29.21 17.91
N HIS A 419 8.10 28.84 18.69
CA HIS A 419 9.48 28.72 18.20
C HIS A 419 9.67 27.56 17.21
N VAL A 420 9.10 26.39 17.51
CA VAL A 420 9.18 25.20 16.64
C VAL A 420 8.46 25.45 15.31
N VAL A 421 7.29 26.09 15.34
CA VAL A 421 6.52 26.42 14.14
C VAL A 421 7.25 27.48 13.29
N GLU A 422 7.92 28.45 13.92
CA GLU A 422 8.78 29.44 13.24
C GLU A 422 10.02 28.79 12.61
N GLU A 423 10.65 27.83 13.29
CA GLU A 423 11.74 27.04 12.71
C GLU A 423 11.25 26.19 11.53
N TRP A 424 10.04 25.64 11.59
CA TRP A 424 9.46 24.88 10.48
C TRP A 424 9.06 25.77 9.31
N SER A 425 8.61 27.01 9.53
CA SER A 425 8.39 27.97 8.46
C SER A 425 9.69 28.38 7.77
N ASP A 426 10.79 28.53 8.53
CA ASP A 426 12.09 28.91 7.98
C ASP A 426 12.80 27.73 7.28
N SER A 427 12.64 26.53 7.85
CA SER A 427 13.17 25.28 7.30
C SER A 427 12.29 24.70 6.18
N CYS A 428 11.25 25.42 5.73
CA CYS A 428 10.23 24.89 4.83
C CYS A 428 10.80 24.40 3.50
N LEU A 429 11.04 23.10 3.52
CA LEU A 429 11.02 22.07 2.49
C LEU A 429 9.67 22.00 1.72
N LEU A 430 8.89 23.10 1.71
CA LEU A 430 7.65 23.32 0.95
C LEU A 430 7.88 24.27 -0.25
N SER A 431 9.11 24.42 -0.74
CA SER A 431 9.40 25.23 -1.93
C SER A 431 8.71 24.69 -3.20
N GLY A 432 8.24 23.43 -3.21
CA GLY A 432 7.41 22.87 -4.27
C GLY A 432 5.90 23.07 -4.06
N VAL A 433 5.44 23.14 -2.81
CA VAL A 433 4.02 23.35 -2.46
C VAL A 433 3.87 24.77 -1.90
N THR A 434 4.35 25.76 -2.66
CA THR A 434 3.98 27.15 -2.37
C THR A 434 2.49 27.28 -2.65
N THR A 435 1.71 27.55 -1.61
CA THR A 435 0.41 28.17 -1.79
C THR A 435 0.58 29.39 -2.68
N SER A 436 -0.41 29.66 -3.52
CA SER A 436 -0.41 30.68 -4.59
C SER A 436 -0.23 32.14 -4.13
N GLU A 437 0.36 32.40 -2.96
CA GLU A 437 0.60 33.73 -2.40
C GLU A 437 1.93 33.90 -1.66
N GLY A 438 2.88 32.95 -1.71
CA GLY A 438 4.24 33.18 -1.18
C GLY A 438 4.35 33.51 0.32
N ARG A 439 3.31 33.21 1.12
CA ARG A 439 3.36 33.23 2.58
C ARG A 439 3.80 31.87 3.09
N ALA A 440 4.70 31.82 4.07
CA ALA A 440 5.07 30.55 4.67
C ALA A 440 3.81 29.94 5.31
N VAL A 441 3.56 28.66 5.07
CA VAL A 441 2.27 28.02 5.41
C VAL A 441 1.95 28.08 6.91
N PHE A 442 2.97 28.28 7.74
CA PHE A 442 2.85 28.40 9.18
C PHE A 442 2.92 29.85 9.70
N ASP A 443 3.03 30.87 8.84
CA ASP A 443 3.07 32.28 9.27
C ASP A 443 1.79 32.67 10.03
N GLU A 444 0.61 32.28 9.51
CA GLU A 444 -0.66 32.54 10.20
C GLU A 444 -0.72 31.82 11.56
N SER A 445 -0.31 30.55 11.64
CA SER A 445 -0.27 29.83 12.91
C SER A 445 0.73 30.45 13.90
N SER A 446 1.92 30.83 13.45
CA SER A 446 2.94 31.50 14.28
C SER A 446 2.43 32.83 14.84
N THR A 447 1.72 33.62 14.02
CA THR A 447 1.09 34.86 14.50
C THR A 447 -0.03 34.65 15.52
N MET A 448 -0.67 33.47 15.57
CA MET A 448 -1.69 33.16 16.57
C MET A 448 -1.11 32.79 17.95
N PHE A 449 0.20 32.52 18.03
CA PHE A 449 0.90 32.21 19.28
C PHE A 449 1.71 33.41 19.84
N LYS A 450 1.84 34.50 19.06
CA LYS A 450 2.39 35.79 19.49
C LYS A 450 1.29 36.67 20.09
#